data_AF-A0AAC9S889-F1
#
_entry.id   AF-A0AAC9S889-F1
#
_cell.length_a   1.000
_cell.length_b   1.000
_cell.length_c   1.000
_cell.angle_alpha   90.00
_cell.angle_beta   90.00
_cell.angle_gamma   90.00
#
_symmetry.space_group_name_H-M   'P 1'
#
loop_
_entity.id
_entity.type
_entity.pdbx_description
1 polymer ?
#
loop_
_entity_poly.entity_id
_entity_poly.type
_entity_poly.pdbx_seq_one_letter_code
_entity_poly.pdbx_strand_id
1 'polypeptide(L)' 'MRARMLVRNSKATEAFELRVKISSLEEEQRRRVASSAGMLKLAQVGQELKWLRFRLAILEDCVAALSTKH' A
#
# COMPACT_ATOMS: atom_id res chain seq x y z
N MET A 1 22.96 -13.81 8.47
CA MET A 1 21.58 -13.67 9.01
C MET A 1 21.16 -12.24 9.38
N ARG A 2 22.01 -11.43 10.03
CA ARG A 2 21.65 -10.05 10.48
C ARG A 2 21.16 -9.10 9.36
N ALA A 3 21.84 -9.08 8.20
CA ALA A 3 21.45 -8.23 7.07
C ALA A 3 20.06 -8.57 6.51
N ARG A 4 19.73 -9.87 6.35
CA ARG A 4 18.42 -10.33 5.87
C ARG A 4 17.27 -9.87 6.78
N MET A 5 17.47 -9.90 8.09
CA MET A 5 16.48 -9.45 9.07
C MET A 5 16.28 -7.93 9.03
N LEU A 6 17.34 -7.15 8.82
CA LEU A 6 17.24 -5.69 8.65
C LEU A 6 16.43 -5.31 7.41
N VAL A 7 16.71 -5.97 6.27
CA VAL A 7 15.96 -5.76 5.02
C VAL A 7 14.49 -6.15 5.22
N ARG A 8 14.21 -7.29 5.85
CA ARG A 8 12.83 -7.70 6.17
C ARG A 8 12.11 -6.64 7.00
N ASN A 9 12.73 -6.15 8.07
CA ASN A 9 12.13 -5.14 8.94
C ASN A 9 11.85 -3.84 8.19
N SER A 10 12.81 -3.37 7.39
CA SER A 10 12.61 -2.19 6.54
C SER A 10 11.44 -2.37 5.57
N LYS A 11 11.33 -3.53 4.92
CA LYS A 11 10.22 -3.83 4.00
C LYS A 11 8.87 -3.98 4.72
N ALA A 12 8.86 -4.51 5.94
CA ALA A 12 7.67 -4.59 6.76
C ALA A 12 7.18 -3.19 7.19
N THR A 13 8.09 -2.28 7.55
CA THR A 13 7.76 -0.87 7.83
C THR A 13 7.21 -0.18 6.59
N GLU A 14 7.85 -0.35 5.44
CA GLU A 14 7.38 0.23 4.16
C GLU A 14 5.96 -0.27 3.81
N ALA A 15 5.69 -1.56 3.99
CA ALA A 15 4.36 -2.14 3.78
C ALA A 15 3.32 -1.56 4.76
N PHE A 16 3.69 -1.36 6.03
CA PHE A 16 2.81 -0.75 7.03
C PHE A 16 2.44 0.69 6.64
N GLU A 17 3.41 1.51 6.26
CA GLU A 17 3.18 2.90 5.82
C GLU A 17 2.27 2.95 4.59
N LEU A 18 2.46 2.03 3.63
CA LEU A 18 1.59 1.91 2.46
C LEU A 18 0.15 1.54 2.82
N ARG A 19 -0.06 0.62 3.76
CA ARG A 19 -1.42 0.26 4.23
C ARG A 19 -2.13 1.46 4.84
N VAL A 20 -1.43 2.25 5.66
CA VAL A 20 -1.97 3.49 6.24
C VAL A 20 -2.36 4.48 5.14
N LYS A 21 -1.48 4.70 4.15
CA LYS A 21 -1.75 5.59 3.02
C LYS A 21 -2.95 5.13 2.19
N ILE A 22 -3.03 3.82 1.89
CA ILE A 22 -4.16 3.22 1.14
C ILE A 22 -5.47 3.45 1.91
N SER A 23 -5.49 3.16 3.21
CA SER A 23 -6.70 3.35 4.03
C SER A 23 -7.17 4.81 4.05
N SER A 24 -6.23 5.77 4.10
CA SER A 24 -6.55 7.20 4.03
C SER A 24 -7.15 7.59 2.67
N LEU A 25 -6.59 7.08 1.57
CA LEU A 25 -7.06 7.37 0.22
C LEU A 25 -8.40 6.71 -0.09
N GLU A 26 -8.65 5.51 0.44
CA GLU A 26 -9.95 4.84 0.34
C GLU A 26 -11.04 5.63 1.06
N GLU A 27 -10.73 6.18 2.23
CA GLU A 27 -11.63 7.05 2.97
C GLU A 27 -11.89 8.36 2.22
N GLU A 28 -10.87 8.97 1.63
CA GLU A 28 -11.03 10.14 0.76
C GLU A 28 -11.90 9.82 -0.47
N GLN A 29 -11.68 8.66 -1.10
CA GLN A 29 -12.49 8.21 -2.23
C GLN A 29 -13.95 8.05 -1.82
N ARG A 30 -14.24 7.38 -0.69
CA ARG A 30 -15.61 7.22 -0.16
C ARG A 30 -16.29 8.57 0.07
N ARG A 31 -15.60 9.52 0.70
CA ARG A 31 -16.14 10.87 0.95
C ARG A 31 -16.46 11.63 -0.34
N ARG A 32 -15.58 11.51 -1.35
CA ARG A 32 -15.77 12.17 -2.65
C ARG A 32 -16.90 11.54 -3.47
N VAL A 33 -17.07 10.22 -3.41
CA VAL A 33 -18.21 9.53 -4.03
C VAL A 33 -19.50 9.99 -3.37
N ALA A 34 -19.54 10.06 -2.03
CA ALA A 34 -20.71 10.52 -1.28
C ALA A 34 -21.08 11.99 -1.57
N SER A 35 -20.11 12.85 -1.88
CA SER A 35 -20.34 14.26 -2.17
C SER A 35 -20.60 14.57 -3.65
N SER A 36 -20.64 13.57 -4.54
CA SER A 36 -20.77 13.73 -6.01
C SER A 36 -19.74 14.70 -6.61
N ALA A 37 -18.61 14.93 -5.92
CA ALA A 37 -17.63 15.94 -6.30
C ALA A 37 -16.54 15.38 -7.22
N GLY A 38 -16.58 15.77 -8.50
CA GLY A 38 -15.45 15.70 -9.44
C GLY A 38 -15.02 14.29 -9.86
N MET A 39 -15.66 13.75 -10.91
CA MET A 39 -15.34 12.43 -11.49
C MET A 39 -13.85 12.27 -11.86
N LEU A 40 -13.19 13.34 -12.34
CA LEU A 40 -11.77 13.30 -12.70
C LEU A 40 -10.86 13.06 -11.47
N LYS A 41 -11.18 13.68 -10.33
CA LYS A 41 -10.42 13.50 -9.10
C LYS A 41 -10.65 12.11 -8.51
N LEU A 42 -11.89 11.60 -8.60
CA LEU A 42 -12.22 10.22 -8.24
C LEU A 42 -11.44 9.20 -9.08
N ALA A 43 -11.35 9.41 -10.40
CA ALA A 43 -10.56 8.56 -11.28
C ALA A 43 -9.06 8.60 -10.92
N GLN A 44 -8.53 9.79 -10.62
CA GLN A 44 -7.13 9.94 -10.18
C GLN A 44 -6.86 9.18 -8.87
N VAL A 45 -7.71 9.33 -7.85
CA VAL A 45 -7.59 8.61 -6.58
C VAL A 45 -7.72 7.10 -6.79
N GLY A 46 -8.63 6.65 -7.67
CA GLY A 46 -8.77 5.24 -8.02
C GLY A 46 -7.53 4.65 -8.69
N GLN A 47 -6.88 5.38 -9.60
CA GLN A 47 -5.62 4.96 -10.21
C GLN A 47 -4.48 4.92 -9.20
N GLU A 48 -4.38 5.92 -8.32
CA GLU A 48 -3.38 5.92 -7.24
C GLU A 48 -3.57 4.71 -6.31
N LEU A 49 -4.81 4.42 -5.90
CA LEU A 49 -5.13 3.25 -5.09
C LEU A 49 -4.76 1.94 -5.76
N LYS A 50 -5.03 1.81 -7.08
CA LYS A 50 -4.64 0.61 -7.84
C LYS A 50 -3.13 0.41 -7.82
N TRP A 51 -2.37 1.47 -8.06
CA TRP A 51 -0.91 1.43 -8.03
C TRP A 51 -0.35 1.11 -6.64
N LEU A 52 -0.88 1.75 -5.60
CA LEU A 52 -0.43 1.54 -4.22
C LEU A 52 -0.73 0.12 -3.73
N ARG A 53 -1.90 -0.44 -4.06
CA ARG A 53 -2.24 -1.83 -3.74
C ARG A 53 -1.32 -2.82 -4.45
N PHE A 54 -1.00 -2.58 -5.73
CA PHE A 54 -0.03 -3.39 -6.46
C PHE A 54 1.36 -3.36 -5.80
N ARG A 55 1.85 -2.17 -5.44
CA ARG A 55 3.13 -2.02 -4.74
C ARG A 55 3.13 -2.69 -3.36
N LEU A 56 2.02 -2.60 -2.63
CA LEU A 56 1.87 -3.27 -1.33
C LEU A 56 1.97 -4.79 -1.49
N ALA A 57 1.29 -5.38 -2.48
CA ALA A 57 1.36 -6.82 -2.74
C ALA A 57 2.81 -7.29 -2.99
N ILE A 58 3.58 -6.58 -3.81
CA ILE A 58 5.00 -6.89 -4.05
C ILE A 58 5.82 -6.86 -2.76
N LEU A 59 5.58 -5.87 -1.91
CA LEU A 59 6.31 -5.73 -0.64
C LEU A 59 5.94 -6.83 0.35
N GLU A 60 4.68 -7.20 0.42
CA GLU A 60 4.20 -8.31 1.25
C GLU A 60 4.81 -9.64 0.80
N ASP A 61 4.88 -9.88 -0.52
CA ASP A 61 5.57 -11.04 -1.10
C ASP A 61 7.07 -11.04 -0.77
N CYS A 62 7.72 -9.88 -0.86
CA CYS A 62 9.13 -9.72 -0.50
C CYS A 62 9.37 -10.02 0.99
N VAL A 63 8.52 -9.52 1.88
CA VAL A 63 8.61 -9.79 3.32
C VAL A 63 8.38 -11.27 3.61
N ALA A 64 7.43 -11.91 2.93
CA ALA A 64 7.15 -13.34 3.05
C ALA A 64 8.36 -14.18 2.62
N ALA A 65 8.94 -13.90 1.44
CA ALA A 65 10.14 -14.58 0.93
C ALA A 65 11.37 -14.39 1.85
N LEU A 66 11.50 -13.22 2.48
CA LEU A 66 12.57 -12.98 3.45
C LEU A 66 12.34 -13.69 4.79
N SER A 67 11.10 -14.06 5.09
CA SER A 67 10.69 -14.75 6.33
C SER A 67 10.71 -16.27 6.22
N THR A 68 10.58 -16.83 5.02
CA THR A 68 10.73 -18.27 4.78
C THR A 68 12.21 -18.68 4.87
N LYS A 69 12.55 -19.40 5.94
CA LYS A 69 13.86 -20.03 6.14
C LYS A 69 14.01 -21.20 5.17
N HIS A 70 14.88 -21.05 4.18
CA HIS A 70 15.89 -22.07 3.92
C HIS A 70 17.21 -21.53 4.46
#